data_AF-A0A414CJ54-F1
#
_entry.id   AF-A0A414CJ54-F1
#
_cell.length_a   1.000
_cell.length_b   1.000
_cell.length_c   1.000
_cell.angle_alpha   90.00
_cell.angle_beta   90.00
_cell.angle_gamma   90.00
#
_symmetry.space_group_name_H-M   'P 1'
#
loop_
_entity.id
_entity.type
_entity.pdbx_description
1 polymer ?
#
loop_
_entity_poly.entity_id
_entity_poly.type
_entity_poly.pdbx_seq_one_letter_code
_entity_poly.pdbx_strand_id
1 'polypeptide(L)'
;MKNKKASIIIAIIMLIVGSIIFMRLKKSSEKIYSDDIPSKIRKIQLFDKDKFVFVAVNNYSDGVVLYGENYVTTVSSNTLYTGNYEKIPPIGNEEYYQIISYDIKSDKEKIIKFDLYKLLGKNNLYRAPNSAPQTYLQNGDDYLTLNLEKLNEHDLMGDNIRPILFLANGRGYNDISEKEMEKINQKQQQYFKNQYDWFRGGIYEQIDANLAKYNLSINENSLYPMNYKPSQINVSGSNFSKLYPELEKDIKYLKALYFRPKQYNEREWFDKIIHWFAPEGQDVMELYATDETTGEKTQIHSYDEFVAWIKAHPKN
;
A
#
# COMPACT_ATOMS: atom_id res chain seq x y z
N MET A 1 -73.01 -4.04 -23.56
CA MET A 1 -72.08 -4.95 -22.85
C MET A 1 -70.64 -4.99 -23.39
N LYS A 2 -70.28 -4.29 -24.49
CA LYS A 2 -68.91 -4.36 -25.06
C LYS A 2 -67.85 -3.45 -24.41
N ASN A 3 -68.23 -2.37 -23.72
CA ASN A 3 -67.26 -1.40 -23.17
C ASN A 3 -66.73 -1.72 -21.77
N LYS A 4 -67.46 -2.50 -20.94
CA LYS A 4 -66.99 -2.85 -19.58
C LYS A 4 -65.74 -3.75 -19.59
N LYS A 5 -65.64 -4.70 -20.52
CA LYS A 5 -64.49 -5.61 -20.63
C LYS A 5 -63.23 -4.88 -21.10
N ALA A 6 -63.36 -3.94 -22.04
CA ALA A 6 -62.24 -3.12 -22.52
C ALA A 6 -61.70 -2.18 -21.42
N SER A 7 -62.58 -1.54 -20.65
CA SER A 7 -62.15 -0.70 -19.51
C SER A 7 -61.44 -1.49 -18.41
N ILE A 8 -61.85 -2.73 -18.14
CA ILE A 8 -61.18 -3.59 -17.15
C ILE A 8 -59.78 -3.97 -17.63
N ILE A 9 -59.62 -4.31 -18.92
CA ILE A 9 -58.30 -4.65 -19.49
C ILE A 9 -57.35 -3.45 -19.43
N ILE A 10 -57.83 -2.24 -19.77
CA ILE A 10 -57.01 -1.02 -19.70
C ILE A 10 -56.60 -0.70 -18.26
N ALA A 11 -57.51 -0.88 -17.28
CA ALA A 11 -57.19 -0.67 -15.87
C ALA A 11 -56.13 -1.66 -15.36
N ILE A 12 -56.19 -2.92 -15.79
CA ILE A 12 -55.17 -3.93 -15.43
C ILE A 12 -53.82 -3.59 -16.07
N ILE A 13 -53.79 -3.14 -17.32
CA ILE A 13 -52.55 -2.71 -17.98
C ILE A 13 -51.95 -1.50 -17.26
N MET A 14 -52.75 -0.50 -16.87
CA MET A 14 -52.26 0.65 -16.12
C MET A 14 -51.76 0.27 -14.71
N LEU A 15 -52.37 -0.71 -14.05
CA LEU A 15 -51.88 -1.26 -12.78
C LEU A 15 -50.54 -2.00 -12.96
N ILE A 16 -50.39 -2.78 -14.02
CA ILE A 16 -49.13 -3.49 -14.32
C ILE A 16 -48.02 -2.49 -14.67
N VAL A 17 -48.30 -1.52 -15.54
CA VAL A 17 -47.34 -0.47 -15.91
C VAL A 17 -47.02 0.41 -14.71
N GLY A 18 -48.01 0.80 -13.91
CA GLY A 18 -47.82 1.55 -12.66
C GLY A 18 -46.99 0.77 -11.63
N SER A 19 -47.17 -0.56 -11.54
CA SER A 19 -46.38 -1.42 -10.65
C SER A 19 -44.95 -1.63 -11.17
N ILE A 20 -44.74 -1.72 -12.49
CA ILE A 20 -43.40 -1.77 -13.09
C ILE A 20 -42.67 -0.43 -12.93
N ILE A 21 -43.37 0.69 -13.10
CA ILE A 21 -42.84 2.04 -12.84
C ILE A 21 -42.56 2.20 -11.35
N PHE A 22 -43.44 1.76 -10.45
CA PHE A 22 -43.21 1.78 -9.00
C PHE A 22 -42.04 0.88 -8.59
N MET A 23 -41.85 -0.29 -9.22
CA MET A 23 -40.68 -1.15 -9.01
C MET A 23 -39.39 -0.57 -9.58
N ARG A 24 -39.44 0.19 -10.69
CA ARG A 24 -38.28 0.94 -11.22
C ARG A 24 -37.99 2.22 -10.41
N LEU A 25 -39.01 2.90 -9.89
CA LEU A 25 -38.91 4.07 -9.00
C LEU A 25 -38.55 3.70 -7.57
N LYS A 26 -38.79 2.44 -7.17
CA LYS A 26 -38.13 1.82 -6.04
C LYS A 26 -36.66 1.63 -6.41
N LYS A 27 -35.93 2.76 -6.52
CA LYS A 27 -34.47 2.84 -6.37
C LYS A 27 -34.14 1.83 -5.28
N SER A 28 -33.34 0.82 -5.62
CA SER A 28 -32.98 -0.24 -4.68
C SER A 28 -32.60 0.42 -3.34
N SER A 29 -33.45 0.26 -2.33
CA SER A 29 -33.26 0.79 -0.98
C SER A 29 -32.32 -0.09 -0.18
N GLU A 30 -31.68 -1.05 -0.84
CA GLU A 30 -30.72 -1.96 -0.24
C GLU A 30 -29.41 -1.19 -0.02
N LYS A 31 -28.96 -1.18 1.23
CA LYS A 31 -27.69 -0.57 1.59
C LYS A 31 -26.58 -1.41 0.95
N ILE A 32 -25.75 -0.77 0.14
CA ILE A 32 -24.57 -1.40 -0.46
C ILE A 32 -23.37 -0.98 0.36
N TYR A 33 -22.55 -1.94 0.75
CA TYR A 33 -21.34 -1.70 1.52
C TYR A 33 -20.09 -2.04 0.70
N SER A 34 -19.03 -1.26 0.93
CA SER A 34 -17.67 -1.55 0.51
C SER A 34 -16.91 -2.08 1.72
N ASP A 35 -16.45 -3.32 1.63
CA ASP A 35 -15.77 -4.02 2.70
C ASP A 35 -14.27 -4.17 2.37
N ASP A 36 -13.43 -3.76 3.32
CA ASP A 36 -12.00 -4.05 3.28
C ASP A 36 -11.66 -5.10 4.35
N ILE A 37 -11.11 -6.22 3.88
CA ILE A 37 -10.62 -7.29 4.74
C ILE A 37 -9.17 -6.97 5.15
N PRO A 38 -8.86 -6.86 6.45
CA PRO A 38 -7.52 -6.52 6.89
C PRO A 38 -6.54 -7.64 6.60
N SER A 39 -5.32 -7.27 6.25
CA SER A 39 -4.22 -8.21 6.12
C SER A 39 -3.91 -8.84 7.48
N LYS A 40 -3.93 -10.18 7.53
CA LYS A 40 -3.57 -10.93 8.73
C LYS A 40 -2.04 -11.03 8.85
N ILE A 41 -1.47 -10.12 9.64
CA ILE A 41 -0.03 -10.08 9.92
C ILE A 41 0.39 -11.37 10.64
N ARG A 42 1.26 -12.14 10.00
CA ARG A 42 1.86 -13.37 10.52
C ARG A 42 3.07 -13.05 11.38
N LYS A 43 3.96 -12.20 10.88
CA LYS A 43 5.24 -11.87 11.52
C LYS A 43 5.67 -10.46 11.14
N ILE A 44 6.19 -9.74 12.13
CA ILE A 44 6.98 -8.54 11.95
C ILE A 44 8.28 -8.83 12.69
N GLN A 45 9.42 -8.64 12.05
CA GLN A 45 10.72 -8.84 12.66
C GLN A 45 11.69 -7.76 12.19
N LEU A 46 12.29 -7.07 13.15
CA LEU A 46 13.44 -6.20 12.93
C LEU A 46 14.69 -7.05 12.72
N PHE A 47 15.56 -6.64 11.80
CA PHE A 47 16.86 -7.28 11.59
C PHE A 47 17.90 -6.26 11.11
N ASP A 48 19.16 -6.70 11.12
CA ASP A 48 20.33 -5.89 10.76
C ASP A 48 20.38 -4.54 11.52
N LYS A 49 20.50 -4.67 12.86
CA LYS A 49 20.55 -3.54 13.80
C LYS A 49 19.29 -2.65 13.76
N ASP A 50 18.13 -3.30 13.65
CA ASP A 50 16.81 -2.67 13.65
C ASP A 50 16.59 -1.63 12.54
N LYS A 51 17.32 -1.76 11.42
CA LYS A 51 17.18 -0.88 10.25
C LYS A 51 16.15 -1.38 9.26
N PHE A 52 15.99 -2.70 9.19
CA PHE A 52 15.10 -3.34 8.24
C PHE A 52 14.00 -4.10 8.95
N VAL A 53 12.86 -4.20 8.29
CA VAL A 53 11.68 -4.87 8.82
C VAL A 53 11.24 -5.93 7.82
N PHE A 54 11.16 -7.16 8.28
CA PHE A 54 10.54 -8.28 7.58
C PHE A 54 9.06 -8.36 7.98
N VAL A 55 8.16 -8.27 7.00
CA VAL A 55 6.71 -8.39 7.20
C VAL A 55 6.20 -9.60 6.45
N ALA A 56 5.58 -10.55 7.17
CA ALA A 56 4.89 -11.69 6.60
C ALA A 56 3.39 -11.64 6.91
N VAL A 57 2.58 -12.14 5.99
CA VAL A 57 1.11 -12.23 6.10
C VAL A 57 0.62 -13.64 5.82
N ASN A 58 -0.55 -14.00 6.34
CA ASN A 58 -1.13 -15.31 6.08
C ASN A 58 -1.62 -15.46 4.63
N ASN A 59 -2.18 -14.39 4.05
CA ASN A 59 -2.62 -14.35 2.67
C ASN A 59 -2.15 -13.04 2.03
N TYR A 60 -1.46 -13.14 0.89
CA TYR A 60 -0.83 -12.00 0.23
C TYR A 60 -1.85 -11.01 -0.32
N SER A 61 -2.97 -11.53 -0.83
CA SER A 61 -4.02 -10.75 -1.50
C SER A 61 -5.04 -10.15 -0.54
N ASP A 62 -4.90 -10.37 0.77
CA ASP A 62 -5.69 -9.64 1.77
C ASP A 62 -5.30 -8.15 1.73
N GLY A 63 -6.11 -7.30 2.38
CA GLY A 63 -6.09 -5.85 2.24
C GLY A 63 -4.74 -5.16 2.49
N VAL A 64 -4.72 -3.85 2.31
CA VAL A 64 -3.48 -3.07 2.31
C VAL A 64 -2.64 -3.27 3.57
N VAL A 65 -1.32 -3.30 3.38
CA VAL A 65 -0.31 -3.24 4.43
C VAL A 65 0.56 -2.03 4.15
N LEU A 66 0.67 -1.17 5.16
CA LEU A 66 1.41 0.08 5.10
C LEU A 66 2.64 -0.02 5.99
N TYR A 67 3.76 0.48 5.48
CA TYR A 67 5.07 0.37 6.11
C TYR A 67 5.50 1.74 6.64
N GLY A 68 5.67 1.84 7.96
CA GLY A 68 6.10 3.04 8.66
C GLY A 68 7.44 2.87 9.36
N GLU A 69 7.86 3.92 10.06
CA GLU A 69 9.07 3.96 10.88
C GLU A 69 8.92 3.14 12.16
N ASN A 70 7.74 3.17 12.79
CA ASN A 70 7.46 2.54 14.08
C ASN A 70 6.29 1.56 14.01
N TYR A 71 5.44 1.67 12.99
CA TYR A 71 4.27 0.82 12.83
C TYR A 71 4.24 0.15 11.45
N VAL A 72 3.75 -1.09 11.44
CA VAL A 72 3.13 -1.70 10.26
C VAL A 72 1.63 -1.56 10.46
N THR A 73 0.91 -1.04 9.47
CA THR A 73 -0.53 -0.77 9.61
C THR A 73 -1.32 -1.53 8.55
N THR A 74 -2.48 -2.05 8.94
CA THR A 74 -3.52 -2.53 8.01
C THR A 74 -4.85 -1.87 8.35
N VAL A 75 -5.82 -1.99 7.44
CA VAL A 75 -7.14 -1.39 7.58
C VAL A 75 -8.22 -2.43 7.40
N SER A 76 -9.34 -2.22 8.07
CA SER A 76 -10.58 -2.92 7.81
C SER A 76 -11.70 -1.92 7.77
N SER A 77 -12.60 -2.03 6.80
CA SER A 77 -13.75 -1.14 6.74
C SER A 77 -15.02 -1.89 6.38
N ASN A 78 -16.12 -1.33 6.82
CA ASN A 78 -17.45 -1.57 6.27
C ASN A 78 -18.04 -0.19 6.01
N THR A 79 -18.05 0.25 4.75
CA THR A 79 -18.36 1.63 4.38
C THR A 79 -19.60 1.67 3.49
N LEU A 80 -20.61 2.45 3.86
CA LEU A 80 -21.82 2.58 3.04
C LEU A 80 -21.51 3.31 1.73
N TYR A 81 -21.86 2.70 0.60
CA TYR A 81 -21.90 3.39 -0.67
C TYR A 81 -23.08 4.37 -0.68
N THR A 82 -22.79 5.66 -0.89
CA THR A 82 -23.79 6.74 -0.78
C THR A 82 -24.16 7.38 -2.11
N GLY A 83 -23.59 6.94 -3.24
CA GLY A 83 -23.85 7.51 -4.55
C GLY A 83 -25.28 7.33 -5.07
N ASN A 84 -26.10 6.47 -4.45
CA ASN A 84 -27.52 6.28 -4.77
C ASN A 84 -28.47 7.02 -3.82
N TYR A 85 -27.96 7.83 -2.88
CA TYR A 85 -28.78 8.55 -1.91
C TYR A 85 -29.03 10.00 -2.34
N GLU A 86 -30.29 10.44 -2.29
CA GLU A 86 -30.67 11.85 -2.51
C GLU A 86 -30.12 12.76 -1.39
N LYS A 87 -30.09 12.25 -0.16
CA LYS A 87 -29.47 12.92 0.99
C LYS A 87 -28.53 11.94 1.69
N ILE A 88 -27.27 12.34 1.78
CA ILE A 88 -26.23 11.54 2.41
C ILE A 88 -26.52 11.42 3.91
N PRO A 89 -26.66 10.19 4.44
CA PRO A 89 -26.83 9.98 5.87
C PRO A 89 -25.48 10.18 6.60
N PRO A 90 -25.51 10.63 7.88
CA PRO A 90 -24.38 10.47 8.78
C PRO A 90 -23.89 9.03 8.86
N ILE A 91 -22.66 8.83 9.33
CA ILE A 91 -22.10 7.49 9.54
C ILE A 91 -23.03 6.67 10.45
N GLY A 92 -23.50 5.52 9.94
CA GLY A 92 -24.36 4.60 10.67
C GLY A 92 -23.59 3.72 11.66
N ASN A 93 -24.30 3.08 12.59
CA ASN A 93 -23.69 2.17 13.58
C ASN A 93 -23.10 0.90 12.96
N GLU A 94 -23.52 0.54 11.74
CA GLU A 94 -23.00 -0.61 10.98
C GLU A 94 -21.65 -0.26 10.31
N GLU A 95 -21.36 1.03 10.13
CA GLU A 95 -20.18 1.50 9.40
C GLU A 95 -18.96 1.66 10.32
N TYR A 96 -17.78 1.31 9.80
CA TYR A 96 -16.51 1.56 10.47
C TYR A 96 -15.37 1.70 9.47
N TYR A 97 -14.33 2.43 9.86
CA TYR A 97 -13.04 2.41 9.18
C TYR A 97 -11.95 2.21 10.23
N GLN A 98 -11.62 0.95 10.47
CA GLN A 98 -10.73 0.53 11.53
C GLN A 98 -9.28 0.54 11.05
N ILE A 99 -8.45 1.31 11.75
CA ILE A 99 -7.00 1.30 11.61
C ILE A 99 -6.44 0.31 12.63
N ILE A 100 -5.55 -0.58 12.17
CA ILE A 100 -4.89 -1.59 13.00
C ILE A 100 -3.38 -1.44 12.82
N SER A 101 -2.72 -0.84 13.82
CA SER A 101 -1.29 -0.56 13.79
C SER A 101 -0.55 -1.48 14.76
N TYR A 102 0.45 -2.19 14.23
CA TYR A 102 1.32 -3.10 14.96
C TYR A 102 2.63 -2.38 15.24
N ASP A 103 2.97 -2.17 16.52
CA ASP A 103 4.27 -1.61 16.91
C ASP A 103 5.38 -2.60 16.53
N ILE A 104 6.31 -2.17 15.68
CA ILE A 104 7.35 -3.04 15.12
C ILE A 104 8.42 -3.45 16.15
N LYS A 105 8.50 -2.74 17.28
CA LYS A 105 9.48 -3.01 18.36
C LYS A 105 8.89 -3.89 19.47
N SER A 106 7.56 -3.99 19.54
CA SER A 106 6.92 -4.95 20.43
C SER A 106 6.83 -6.29 19.72
N ASP A 107 7.08 -7.41 20.41
CA ASP A 107 6.87 -8.77 19.88
C ASP A 107 5.36 -9.08 19.69
N LYS A 108 4.69 -8.28 18.86
CA LYS A 108 3.25 -8.31 18.53
C LYS A 108 2.30 -7.97 19.69
N GLU A 109 2.81 -7.64 20.87
CA GLU A 109 1.96 -7.41 22.04
C GLU A 109 1.24 -6.05 22.00
N LYS A 110 1.82 -5.06 21.31
CA LYS A 110 1.24 -3.72 21.25
C LYS A 110 0.57 -3.45 19.91
N ILE A 111 -0.66 -3.91 19.82
CA ILE A 111 -1.56 -3.60 18.70
C ILE A 111 -2.46 -2.43 19.11
N ILE A 112 -2.46 -1.38 18.30
CA ILE A 112 -3.34 -0.23 18.47
C ILE A 112 -4.47 -0.34 17.45
N LYS A 113 -5.71 -0.26 17.93
CA LYS A 113 -6.90 -0.26 17.08
C LYS A 113 -7.75 0.96 17.38
N PHE A 114 -8.17 1.66 16.34
CA PHE A 114 -9.16 2.73 16.46
C PHE A 114 -10.01 2.81 15.21
N ASP A 115 -11.21 3.36 15.37
CA ASP A 115 -12.16 3.58 14.28
C ASP A 115 -12.12 5.05 13.89
N LEU A 116 -11.64 5.31 12.67
CA LEU A 116 -11.50 6.65 12.13
C LEU A 116 -12.86 7.36 12.05
N TYR A 117 -13.95 6.66 11.69
CA TYR A 117 -15.25 7.31 11.62
C TYR A 117 -15.75 7.77 13.00
N LYS A 118 -15.44 7.03 14.07
CA LYS A 118 -15.73 7.48 15.43
C LYS A 118 -14.89 8.70 15.82
N LEU A 119 -13.63 8.74 15.38
CA LEU A 119 -12.73 9.86 15.63
C LEU A 119 -13.21 11.15 14.95
N LEU A 120 -13.78 11.05 13.75
CA LEU A 120 -14.33 12.20 12.99
C LEU A 120 -15.66 12.73 13.55
N GLY A 121 -16.32 11.97 14.43
CA GLY A 121 -17.55 12.38 15.13
C GLY A 121 -18.86 12.00 14.43
N LYS A 122 -19.95 12.00 15.21
CA LYS A 122 -21.26 11.45 14.81
C LYS A 122 -21.96 12.18 13.65
N ASN A 123 -21.59 13.42 13.39
CA ASN A 123 -22.19 14.23 12.31
C ASN A 123 -21.39 14.16 11.01
N ASN A 124 -20.32 13.36 10.96
CA ASN A 124 -19.50 13.20 9.77
C ASN A 124 -20.32 12.59 8.62
N LEU A 125 -20.14 13.16 7.42
CA LEU A 125 -20.77 12.69 6.18
C LEU A 125 -19.76 12.08 5.20
N TYR A 126 -18.46 12.21 5.50
CA TYR A 126 -17.38 11.76 4.61
C TYR A 126 -16.94 10.34 4.92
N ARG A 127 -16.70 9.54 3.88
CA ARG A 127 -16.39 8.11 3.93
C ARG A 127 -15.14 7.82 3.12
N ALA A 128 -14.55 6.64 3.29
CA ALA A 128 -13.44 6.17 2.46
C ALA A 128 -13.85 4.93 1.65
N PRO A 129 -14.70 5.08 0.61
CA PRO A 129 -15.31 3.94 -0.07
C PRO A 129 -14.32 3.11 -0.90
N ASN A 130 -13.18 3.67 -1.31
CA ASN A 130 -12.14 3.01 -2.11
C ASN A 130 -10.71 3.51 -1.81
N SER A 131 -10.51 4.17 -0.67
CA SER A 131 -9.25 4.86 -0.39
C SER A 131 -8.47 4.07 0.66
N ALA A 132 -7.34 3.51 0.24
CA ALA A 132 -6.32 3.04 1.18
C ALA A 132 -5.55 4.26 1.71
N PRO A 133 -5.17 4.29 3.00
CA PRO A 133 -4.32 5.35 3.51
C PRO A 133 -2.91 5.24 2.93
N GLN A 134 -2.15 6.33 2.97
CA GLN A 134 -0.72 6.32 2.68
C GLN A 134 0.08 6.67 3.93
N THR A 135 1.24 6.03 4.13
CA THR A 135 2.13 6.33 5.26
C THR A 135 2.97 7.57 5.03
N TYR A 136 3.03 8.45 6.02
CA TYR A 136 3.86 9.63 5.98
C TYR A 136 4.60 9.79 7.31
N LEU A 137 5.93 9.78 7.26
CA LEU A 137 6.74 10.06 8.43
C LEU A 137 6.82 11.58 8.65
N GLN A 138 6.53 12.06 9.86
CA GLN A 138 6.75 13.45 10.22
C GLN A 138 7.22 13.54 11.67
N ASN A 139 8.33 14.26 11.89
CA ASN A 139 8.92 14.45 13.23
C ASN A 139 9.22 13.15 14.00
N GLY A 140 9.40 12.03 13.30
CA GLY A 140 9.63 10.71 13.90
C GLY A 140 8.37 9.92 14.24
N ASP A 141 7.19 10.49 14.04
CA ASP A 141 5.90 9.82 14.18
C ASP A 141 5.37 9.34 12.82
N ASP A 142 4.71 8.19 12.82
CA ASP A 142 4.00 7.68 11.64
C ASP A 142 2.61 8.30 11.57
N TYR A 143 2.40 9.08 10.51
CA TYR A 143 1.10 9.56 10.11
C TYR A 143 0.56 8.74 8.93
N LEU A 144 -0.74 8.82 8.76
CA LEU A 144 -1.50 8.27 7.67
C LEU A 144 -2.27 9.42 7.01
N THR A 145 -2.22 9.49 5.70
CA THR A 145 -3.04 10.41 4.90
C THR A 145 -4.16 9.66 4.22
N LEU A 146 -5.33 10.29 4.13
CA LEU A 146 -6.50 9.69 3.48
C LEU A 146 -7.37 10.79 2.89
N ASN A 147 -7.85 10.56 1.66
CA ASN A 147 -8.92 11.35 1.08
C ASN A 147 -10.25 10.71 1.42
N LEU A 148 -11.05 11.42 2.22
CA LEU A 148 -12.43 11.03 2.45
C LEU A 148 -13.33 11.71 1.42
N GLU A 149 -14.38 11.02 1.02
CA GLU A 149 -15.30 11.44 -0.02
C GLU A 149 -16.71 11.59 0.55
N LYS A 150 -17.42 12.60 0.06
CA LYS A 150 -18.85 12.76 0.30
C LYS A 150 -19.58 12.54 -1.04
N LEU A 151 -19.99 11.29 -1.29
CA LEU A 151 -20.62 10.88 -2.54
C LEU A 151 -22.14 11.11 -2.54
N ASN A 152 -22.68 11.74 -3.58
CA ASN A 152 -24.12 11.81 -3.84
C ASN A 152 -24.42 11.55 -5.33
N GLU A 153 -25.69 11.35 -5.68
CA GLU A 153 -26.14 11.02 -7.06
C GLU A 153 -25.83 12.11 -8.11
N HIS A 154 -25.57 13.34 -7.67
CA HIS A 154 -25.27 14.51 -8.50
C HIS A 154 -23.80 14.93 -8.50
N ASP A 155 -22.99 14.39 -7.58
CA ASP A 155 -21.55 14.64 -7.52
C ASP A 155 -20.86 13.59 -8.39
N LEU A 156 -20.14 14.05 -9.42
CA LEU A 156 -19.17 13.18 -10.09
C LEU A 156 -18.12 12.80 -9.04
N MET A 157 -17.65 11.55 -9.05
CA MET A 157 -16.62 11.12 -8.09
C MET A 157 -15.44 12.09 -8.14
N GLY A 158 -15.15 12.77 -7.02
CA GLY A 158 -14.01 13.69 -6.88
C GLY A 158 -14.32 15.14 -6.50
N ASP A 159 -15.58 15.59 -6.54
CA ASP A 159 -15.89 17.02 -6.30
C ASP A 159 -15.95 17.43 -4.82
N ASN A 160 -16.02 16.46 -3.89
CA ASN A 160 -16.15 16.72 -2.45
C ASN A 160 -15.21 15.86 -1.62
N ILE A 161 -13.92 16.19 -1.75
CA ILE A 161 -12.82 15.51 -1.07
C ILE A 161 -12.46 16.25 0.21
N ARG A 162 -12.28 15.49 1.29
CA ARG A 162 -11.77 15.94 2.58
C ARG A 162 -10.46 15.22 2.87
N PRO A 163 -9.32 15.85 2.58
CA PRO A 163 -8.00 15.33 2.93
C PRO A 163 -7.82 15.37 4.45
N ILE A 164 -7.42 14.25 5.03
CA ILE A 164 -7.10 14.16 6.46
C ILE A 164 -5.71 13.59 6.67
N LEU A 165 -5.10 13.99 7.77
CA LEU A 165 -3.84 13.48 8.28
C LEU A 165 -4.06 12.99 9.71
N PHE A 166 -3.71 11.76 10.04
CA PHE A 166 -3.91 11.22 11.37
C PHE A 166 -2.77 10.32 11.81
N LEU A 167 -2.53 10.24 13.11
CA LEU A 167 -1.45 9.41 13.64
C LEU A 167 -1.83 7.93 13.53
N ALA A 168 -0.88 7.09 13.13
CA ALA A 168 -1.05 5.64 13.07
C ALA A 168 -1.40 5.03 14.44
N ASN A 169 -1.07 5.72 15.53
CA ASN A 169 -1.42 5.35 16.91
C ASN A 169 -2.79 5.88 17.39
N GLY A 170 -3.55 6.56 16.54
CA GLY A 170 -4.91 7.04 16.84
C GLY A 170 -4.99 8.21 17.82
N ARG A 171 -3.87 8.80 18.25
CA ARG A 171 -3.86 9.88 19.25
C ARG A 171 -4.34 11.24 18.73
N GLY A 172 -4.56 11.38 17.42
CA GLY A 172 -5.05 12.62 16.85
C GLY A 172 -5.15 12.58 15.34
N TYR A 173 -5.92 13.53 14.81
CA TYR A 173 -6.05 13.82 13.39
C TYR A 173 -6.16 15.33 13.17
N ASN A 174 -5.83 15.76 11.96
CA ASN A 174 -6.04 17.12 11.46
C ASN A 174 -6.68 17.04 10.08
N ASP A 175 -7.58 17.97 9.81
CA ASP A 175 -7.94 18.32 8.43
C ASP A 175 -6.74 19.01 7.77
N ILE A 176 -6.44 18.64 6.53
CA ILE A 176 -5.38 19.29 5.74
C ILE A 176 -5.97 19.77 4.42
N SER A 177 -5.36 20.79 3.84
CA SER A 177 -5.69 21.22 2.48
C SER A 177 -5.18 20.23 1.43
N GLU A 178 -5.78 20.21 0.25
CA GLU A 178 -5.28 19.44 -0.90
C GLU A 178 -3.83 19.80 -1.23
N LYS A 179 -3.48 21.10 -1.13
CA LYS A 179 -2.10 21.58 -1.32
C LYS A 179 -1.12 21.03 -0.29
N GLU A 180 -1.56 20.83 0.95
CA GLU A 180 -0.74 20.18 1.97
C GLU A 180 -0.59 18.69 1.70
N MET A 181 -1.67 18.01 1.27
CA MET A 181 -1.59 16.61 0.85
C MET A 181 -0.62 16.42 -0.32
N GLU A 182 -0.67 17.29 -1.34
CA GLU A 182 0.26 17.24 -2.47
C GLU A 182 1.71 17.40 -2.00
N LYS A 183 1.98 18.36 -1.10
CA LYS A 183 3.32 18.53 -0.50
C LYS A 183 3.76 17.31 0.30
N ILE A 184 2.84 16.68 1.03
CA ILE A 184 3.12 15.45 1.79
C ILE A 184 3.49 14.33 0.82
N ASN A 185 2.71 14.11 -0.23
CA ASN A 185 2.97 13.09 -1.24
C ASN A 185 4.33 13.30 -1.92
N GLN A 186 4.65 14.55 -2.28
CA GLN A 186 5.97 14.90 -2.84
C GLN A 186 7.11 14.62 -1.86
N LYS A 187 6.95 14.95 -0.57
CA LYS A 187 7.96 14.67 0.46
C LYS A 187 8.14 13.17 0.70
N GLN A 188 7.04 12.41 0.71
CA GLN A 188 7.07 10.97 0.88
C GLN A 188 7.89 10.30 -0.23
N GLN A 189 7.69 10.70 -1.48
CA GLN A 189 8.47 10.22 -2.62
C GLN A 189 9.96 10.56 -2.51
N GLN A 190 10.32 11.62 -1.78
CA GLN A 190 11.72 12.01 -1.58
C GLN A 190 12.44 11.17 -0.52
N TYR A 191 11.72 10.46 0.39
CA TYR A 191 12.37 9.66 1.44
C TYR A 191 13.25 8.54 0.90
N PHE A 192 12.86 8.00 -0.24
CA PHE A 192 13.52 6.85 -0.87
C PHE A 192 14.09 7.21 -2.23
N LYS A 193 14.24 8.51 -2.51
CA LYS A 193 14.79 8.95 -3.78
C LYS A 193 16.29 8.65 -3.82
N ASN A 194 16.67 7.78 -4.74
CA ASN A 194 18.06 7.52 -5.06
C ASN A 194 18.76 8.81 -5.51
N GLN A 195 19.96 9.06 -4.98
CA GLN A 195 20.84 10.15 -5.40
C GLN A 195 21.42 9.87 -6.78
N TYR A 196 21.66 8.59 -7.10
CA TYR A 196 22.17 8.15 -8.39
C TYR A 196 21.19 7.22 -9.09
N ASP A 197 21.16 7.30 -10.42
CA ASP A 197 20.28 6.50 -11.27
C ASP A 197 20.82 5.07 -11.39
N TRP A 198 20.19 4.09 -10.73
CA TRP A 198 20.65 2.70 -10.72
C TRP A 198 20.52 2.03 -12.10
N PHE A 199 19.76 2.59 -13.03
CA PHE A 199 19.67 2.06 -14.41
C PHE A 199 20.94 2.35 -15.24
N ARG A 200 21.82 3.24 -14.77
CA ARG A 200 23.09 3.54 -15.44
C ARG A 200 23.93 2.29 -15.60
N GLY A 201 24.38 2.03 -16.83
CA GLY A 201 25.22 0.88 -17.15
C GLY A 201 24.53 -0.48 -16.95
N GLY A 202 23.20 -0.52 -16.79
CA GLY A 202 22.44 -1.76 -16.64
C GLY A 202 22.49 -2.39 -15.24
N ILE A 203 22.84 -1.63 -14.20
CA ILE A 203 23.03 -2.16 -12.84
C ILE A 203 21.69 -2.58 -12.21
N TYR A 204 20.65 -1.75 -12.33
CA TYR A 204 19.32 -2.07 -11.80
C TYR A 204 18.76 -3.35 -12.42
N GLU A 205 18.87 -3.52 -13.73
CA GLU A 205 18.40 -4.70 -14.46
C GLU A 205 19.14 -5.97 -14.02
N GLN A 206 20.43 -5.87 -13.72
CA GLN A 206 21.20 -6.99 -13.19
C GLN A 206 20.80 -7.34 -11.76
N ILE A 207 20.53 -6.34 -10.92
CA ILE A 207 20.00 -6.57 -9.56
C ILE A 207 18.62 -7.24 -9.64
N ASP A 208 17.70 -6.70 -10.45
CA ASP A 208 16.36 -7.25 -10.65
C ASP A 208 16.41 -8.68 -11.20
N ALA A 209 17.27 -8.95 -12.19
CA ALA A 209 17.47 -10.29 -12.72
C ALA A 209 18.04 -11.27 -11.69
N ASN A 210 18.93 -10.83 -10.79
CA ASN A 210 19.42 -11.67 -9.69
C ASN A 210 18.34 -11.94 -8.64
N LEU A 211 17.53 -10.94 -8.28
CA LEU A 211 16.40 -11.10 -7.36
C LEU A 211 15.31 -12.01 -7.94
N ALA A 212 15.05 -11.94 -9.25
CA ALA A 212 14.08 -12.78 -9.94
C ALA A 212 14.40 -14.28 -9.84
N LYS A 213 15.69 -14.67 -9.72
CA LYS A 213 16.10 -16.07 -9.46
C LYS A 213 15.51 -16.61 -8.15
N TYR A 214 15.23 -15.72 -7.20
CA TYR A 214 14.62 -16.04 -5.92
C TYR A 214 13.11 -15.72 -5.87
N ASN A 215 12.48 -15.39 -7.00
CA ASN A 215 11.10 -14.86 -7.10
C ASN A 215 10.86 -13.61 -6.26
N LEU A 216 11.85 -12.72 -6.20
CA LEU A 216 11.76 -11.41 -5.57
C LEU A 216 11.78 -10.29 -6.61
N SER A 217 11.13 -9.19 -6.27
CA SER A 217 11.17 -7.92 -6.99
C SER A 217 11.54 -6.80 -6.03
N ILE A 218 12.07 -5.72 -6.57
CA ILE A 218 12.57 -4.57 -5.81
C ILE A 218 11.84 -3.29 -6.22
N ASN A 219 11.65 -2.40 -5.26
CA ASN A 219 11.37 -0.98 -5.47
C ASN A 219 12.34 -0.13 -4.63
N GLU A 220 12.08 1.17 -4.51
CA GLU A 220 13.01 2.17 -3.97
C GLU A 220 13.60 1.81 -2.60
N ASN A 221 12.82 1.19 -1.71
CA ASN A 221 13.25 0.84 -0.35
C ASN A 221 12.75 -0.51 0.17
N SER A 222 12.16 -1.34 -0.70
CA SER A 222 11.63 -2.64 -0.29
C SER A 222 11.79 -3.73 -1.33
N LEU A 223 11.77 -4.96 -0.82
CA LEU A 223 11.69 -6.19 -1.60
C LEU A 223 10.34 -6.83 -1.35
N TYR A 224 9.74 -7.36 -2.41
CA TYR A 224 8.42 -8.00 -2.37
C TYR A 224 8.40 -9.24 -3.28
N PRO A 225 7.40 -10.13 -3.13
CA PRO A 225 7.27 -11.29 -4.01
C PRO A 225 7.04 -10.89 -5.46
N MET A 226 7.86 -11.44 -6.35
CA MET A 226 7.64 -11.30 -7.79
C MET A 226 6.26 -11.85 -8.16
N ASN A 227 5.55 -11.14 -9.04
CA ASN A 227 4.19 -11.49 -9.49
C ASN A 227 3.20 -11.71 -8.35
N TYR A 228 3.43 -11.13 -7.17
CA TYR A 228 2.54 -11.24 -6.01
C TYR A 228 2.38 -12.70 -5.50
N LYS A 229 3.40 -13.54 -5.68
CA LYS A 229 3.38 -14.98 -5.33
C LYS A 229 4.45 -15.34 -4.28
N PRO A 230 4.24 -15.02 -2.99
CA PRO A 230 5.24 -15.28 -1.96
C PRO A 230 5.57 -16.77 -1.79
N SER A 231 4.63 -17.67 -2.07
CA SER A 231 4.86 -19.11 -1.97
C SER A 231 5.91 -19.66 -2.93
N GLN A 232 6.29 -18.88 -3.95
CA GLN A 232 7.34 -19.22 -4.92
C GLN A 232 8.72 -18.71 -4.51
N ILE A 233 8.79 -17.86 -3.47
CA ILE A 233 10.09 -17.37 -2.98
C ILE A 233 10.88 -18.52 -2.41
N ASN A 234 12.11 -18.64 -2.89
CA ASN A 234 13.11 -19.55 -2.35
C ASN A 234 14.43 -18.81 -2.36
N VAL A 235 15.02 -18.54 -1.18
CA VAL A 235 16.30 -17.83 -1.04
C VAL A 235 17.43 -18.76 -0.60
N SER A 236 17.21 -20.07 -0.60
CA SER A 236 18.24 -21.03 -0.19
C SER A 236 19.48 -20.92 -1.09
N GLY A 237 20.65 -21.02 -0.47
CA GLY A 237 21.94 -20.86 -1.16
C GLY A 237 22.30 -19.40 -1.46
N SER A 238 21.62 -18.43 -0.83
CA SER A 238 22.04 -17.02 -0.80
C SER A 238 22.69 -16.68 0.54
N ASN A 239 23.46 -15.59 0.58
CA ASN A 239 23.94 -15.04 1.85
C ASN A 239 22.79 -14.69 2.81
N PHE A 240 21.63 -14.26 2.31
CA PHE A 240 20.45 -13.96 3.13
C PHE A 240 20.01 -15.18 3.95
N SER A 241 19.92 -16.36 3.32
CA SER A 241 19.55 -17.60 4.03
C SER A 241 20.55 -17.98 5.12
N LYS A 242 21.84 -17.71 4.89
CA LYS A 242 22.92 -17.98 5.85
C LYS A 242 22.92 -16.99 7.02
N LEU A 243 22.70 -15.72 6.74
CA LEU A 243 22.74 -14.64 7.74
C LEU A 243 21.47 -14.60 8.59
N TYR A 244 20.32 -14.92 8.00
CA TYR A 244 19.01 -14.85 8.63
C TYR A 244 18.20 -16.16 8.44
N PRO A 245 18.71 -17.30 8.92
CA PRO A 245 18.06 -18.60 8.75
C PRO A 245 16.67 -18.67 9.41
N GLU A 246 16.39 -17.80 10.37
CA GLU A 246 15.08 -17.63 10.98
C GLU A 246 14.07 -16.90 10.09
N LEU A 247 14.53 -16.04 9.18
CA LEU A 247 13.69 -15.34 8.20
C LEU A 247 13.42 -16.21 6.97
N GLU A 248 14.39 -17.02 6.54
CA GLU A 248 14.24 -17.96 5.43
C GLU A 248 12.99 -18.85 5.60
N LYS A 249 12.73 -19.35 6.82
CA LYS A 249 11.59 -20.23 7.10
C LYS A 249 10.22 -19.58 6.84
N ASP A 250 10.14 -18.26 7.03
CA ASP A 250 8.91 -17.49 6.90
C ASP A 250 8.83 -16.73 5.56
N ILE A 251 9.89 -16.74 4.74
CA ILE A 251 9.96 -15.90 3.53
C ILE A 251 8.91 -16.25 2.48
N LYS A 252 8.40 -17.48 2.48
CA LYS A 252 7.28 -17.90 1.63
C LYS A 252 5.94 -17.22 1.97
N TYR A 253 5.90 -16.43 3.04
CA TYR A 253 4.78 -15.60 3.48
C TYR A 253 5.08 -14.11 3.38
N LEU A 254 6.20 -13.73 2.75
CA LEU A 254 6.66 -12.35 2.64
C LEU A 254 5.57 -11.46 2.04
N LYS A 255 5.24 -10.38 2.73
CA LYS A 255 4.51 -9.26 2.15
C LYS A 255 5.49 -8.22 1.62
N ALA A 256 6.45 -7.83 2.48
CA ALA A 256 7.58 -6.98 2.12
C ALA A 256 8.73 -7.12 3.12
N LEU A 257 9.94 -6.86 2.65
CA LEU A 257 11.11 -6.54 3.45
C LEU A 257 11.45 -5.10 3.13
N TYR A 258 11.43 -4.18 4.10
CA TYR A 258 11.65 -2.76 3.81
C TYR A 258 12.68 -2.13 4.73
N PHE A 259 13.38 -1.12 4.21
CA PHE A 259 14.26 -0.25 4.98
C PHE A 259 13.43 0.86 5.63
N ARG A 260 13.52 0.99 6.95
CA ARG A 260 12.78 1.97 7.74
C ARG A 260 13.06 3.41 7.29
N PRO A 261 12.02 4.24 7.08
CA PRO A 261 12.17 5.55 6.43
C PRO A 261 13.19 6.50 7.09
N LYS A 262 13.25 6.57 8.44
CA LYS A 262 14.18 7.49 9.13
C LYS A 262 15.63 7.01 9.06
N GLN A 263 15.83 5.71 8.86
CA GLN A 263 17.15 5.07 8.84
C GLN A 263 17.65 4.85 7.41
N TYR A 264 16.81 5.07 6.40
CA TYR A 264 17.12 4.81 5.00
C TYR A 264 18.42 5.50 4.58
N ASN A 265 19.26 4.74 3.90
CA ASN A 265 20.49 5.20 3.30
C ASN A 265 20.71 4.41 2.00
N GLU A 266 20.75 5.11 0.87
CA GLU A 266 20.85 4.48 -0.46
C GLU A 266 22.10 3.60 -0.59
N ARG A 267 23.26 4.07 -0.11
CA ARG A 267 24.52 3.31 -0.12
C ARG A 267 24.37 1.99 0.62
N GLU A 268 23.85 2.04 1.84
CA GLU A 268 23.59 0.83 2.62
C GLU A 268 22.52 -0.05 1.97
N TRP A 269 21.48 0.52 1.36
CA TRP A 269 20.44 -0.26 0.68
C TRP A 269 21.03 -1.06 -0.48
N PHE A 270 21.79 -0.39 -1.36
CA PHE A 270 22.48 -1.00 -2.48
C PHE A 270 23.41 -2.12 -2.01
N ASP A 271 24.34 -1.81 -1.10
CA ASP A 271 25.34 -2.77 -0.60
C ASP A 271 24.68 -3.99 0.05
N LYS A 272 23.57 -3.79 0.79
CA LYS A 272 22.85 -4.89 1.44
C LYS A 272 22.15 -5.80 0.45
N ILE A 273 21.50 -5.25 -0.58
CA ILE A 273 20.82 -6.08 -1.60
C ILE A 273 21.82 -6.96 -2.33
N ILE A 274 22.90 -6.36 -2.83
CA ILE A 274 23.90 -7.08 -3.62
C ILE A 274 24.66 -8.11 -2.78
N HIS A 275 24.79 -7.87 -1.47
CA HIS A 275 25.37 -8.84 -0.55
C HIS A 275 24.39 -9.97 -0.20
N TRP A 276 23.18 -9.63 0.26
CA TRP A 276 22.19 -10.60 0.74
C TRP A 276 21.78 -11.61 -0.32
N PHE A 277 21.59 -11.16 -1.55
CA PHE A 277 21.12 -12.03 -2.63
C PHE A 277 22.26 -12.44 -3.59
N ALA A 278 23.52 -12.34 -3.15
CA ALA A 278 24.61 -13.08 -3.76
C ALA A 278 24.53 -14.58 -3.40
N PRO A 279 24.98 -15.48 -4.29
CA PRO A 279 25.20 -16.88 -3.97
C PRO A 279 26.07 -17.06 -2.72
N GLU A 280 25.74 -18.07 -1.91
CA GLU A 280 26.53 -18.37 -0.71
C GLU A 280 28.01 -18.59 -1.06
N GLY A 281 28.88 -17.88 -0.33
CA GLY A 281 30.33 -17.92 -0.54
C GLY A 281 30.86 -16.84 -1.48
N GLN A 282 29.99 -16.12 -2.19
CA GLN A 282 30.33 -14.85 -2.83
C GLN A 282 30.07 -13.70 -1.86
N ASP A 283 30.92 -12.66 -1.90
CA ASP A 283 30.71 -11.48 -1.05
C ASP A 283 29.52 -10.65 -1.55
N VAL A 284 29.45 -10.39 -2.86
CA VAL A 284 28.38 -9.63 -3.50
C VAL A 284 28.01 -10.23 -4.86
N MET A 285 26.85 -9.85 -5.39
CA MET A 285 26.43 -10.18 -6.75
C MET A 285 27.50 -9.77 -7.76
N GLU A 286 27.69 -10.58 -8.80
CA GLU A 286 28.50 -10.21 -9.96
C GLU A 286 27.73 -9.21 -10.84
N LEU A 287 28.03 -7.92 -10.68
CA LEU A 287 27.40 -6.83 -11.44
C LEU A 287 28.43 -6.14 -12.33
N TYR A 288 28.04 -5.78 -13.54
CA TYR A 288 28.90 -5.09 -14.51
C TYR A 288 28.22 -3.85 -15.09
N ALA A 289 28.76 -2.67 -14.80
CA ALA A 289 28.33 -1.45 -15.46
C ALA A 289 28.89 -1.40 -16.88
N THR A 290 28.03 -1.20 -17.87
CA THR A 290 28.43 -1.11 -19.29
C THR A 290 28.43 0.35 -19.74
N ASP A 291 29.56 0.82 -20.27
CA ASP A 291 29.63 2.16 -20.86
C ASP A 291 28.79 2.23 -22.15
N GLU A 292 27.90 3.21 -22.23
CA GLU A 292 26.93 3.36 -23.32
C GLU A 292 27.59 3.79 -24.65
N THR A 293 28.80 4.34 -24.61
CA THR A 293 29.54 4.85 -25.78
C THR A 293 30.54 3.83 -26.30
N THR A 294 31.34 3.22 -25.42
CA THR A 294 32.44 2.31 -25.76
C THR A 294 32.05 0.84 -25.66
N GLY A 295 31.00 0.51 -24.90
CA GLY A 295 30.61 -0.86 -24.58
C GLY A 295 31.51 -1.55 -23.56
N GLU A 296 32.48 -0.83 -22.96
CA GLU A 296 33.36 -1.37 -21.92
C GLU A 296 32.57 -1.78 -20.69
N LYS A 297 32.93 -2.92 -20.09
CA LYS A 297 32.28 -3.44 -18.89
C LYS A 297 33.20 -3.31 -17.69
N THR A 298 32.73 -2.63 -16.64
CA THR A 298 33.42 -2.49 -15.35
C THR A 298 32.65 -3.28 -14.29
N GLN A 299 33.32 -4.18 -13.57
CA GLN A 299 32.69 -4.89 -12.46
C GLN A 299 32.47 -3.94 -11.28
N ILE A 300 31.30 -4.05 -10.63
CA ILE A 300 30.87 -3.20 -9.51
C ILE A 300 30.61 -4.09 -8.29
N HIS A 301 31.34 -3.84 -7.21
CA HIS A 301 31.23 -4.61 -5.95
C HIS A 301 30.58 -3.82 -4.81
N SER A 302 30.41 -2.51 -4.97
CA SER A 302 29.83 -1.65 -3.95
C SER A 302 29.19 -0.40 -4.57
N TYR A 303 28.37 0.27 -3.78
CA TYR A 303 27.78 1.55 -4.17
C TYR A 303 28.84 2.62 -4.46
N ASP A 304 29.94 2.67 -3.71
CA ASP A 304 30.99 3.66 -3.94
C ASP A 304 31.70 3.44 -5.28
N GLU A 305 31.94 2.18 -5.65
CA GLU A 305 32.45 1.82 -6.99
C GLU A 305 31.46 2.22 -8.08
N PHE A 306 30.16 1.97 -7.87
CA PHE A 306 29.11 2.38 -8.81
C PHE A 306 29.07 3.90 -9.01
N VAL A 307 29.14 4.66 -7.92
CA VAL A 307 29.15 6.13 -7.97
C VAL A 307 30.42 6.65 -8.63
N ALA A 308 31.58 6.06 -8.36
CA ALA A 308 32.83 6.40 -9.04
C ALA A 308 32.72 6.15 -10.54
N TRP A 309 32.14 5.02 -10.94
CA TRP A 309 31.89 4.69 -12.34
C TRP A 309 30.94 5.69 -13.00
N ILE A 310 29.82 6.06 -12.37
CA ILE A 310 28.88 7.08 -12.90
C ILE A 310 29.60 8.42 -13.14
N LYS A 311 30.47 8.83 -12.22
CA LYS A 311 31.21 10.10 -12.31
C LYS A 311 32.26 10.09 -13.43
N ALA A 312 32.88 8.94 -13.68
CA ALA A 312 33.84 8.76 -14.77
C ALA A 312 33.16 8.68 -16.15
N HIS A 313 31.88 8.28 -16.19
CA HIS A 313 31.08 8.15 -17.40
C HIS A 313 29.86 9.09 -17.34
N PRO A 314 30.02 10.41 -17.45
CA PRO A 314 28.88 11.35 -17.43
C PRO A 314 27.93 11.09 -18.60
N LYS A 315 26.61 11.29 -18.40
CA LYS A 315 25.66 11.30 -19.53
C LYS A 315 26.03 12.48 -20.44
N ASN A 316 26.17 12.23 -21.74
CA ASN A 316 26.31 13.29 -22.74
C ASN A 316 25.02 14.10 -22.87
#